data_AF-Q44303-F1
#
_entry.id   AF-Q44303-F1
#
_cell.length_a   1.000
_cell.length_b   1.000
_cell.length_c   1.000
_cell.angle_alpha   90.00
_cell.angle_beta   90.00
_cell.angle_gamma   90.00
#
_symmetry.space_group_name_H-M   'P 1'
#
loop_
_entity.id
_entity.type
_entity.pdbx_description
1 polymer ?
#
loop_
_entity_poly.entity_id
_entity_poly.type
_entity_poly.pdbx_seq_one_letter_code
_entity_poly.pdbx_strand_id
1 'polypeptide(L)'
;MTSTTTDNFVNILWEAAAAYREQNKNRPQPEVIVNALLQAEKSAKKQHLTYDFDSLVGQWRLCFATGTKKAQKRGGIILGKGWYVPQFTKIYISFSSGSTEDVNRGEVGNQVQLGSLLLRLTGPAKYLGKKNLLAFDFTQMYINVFGRKIYQQNIRSGKVNYEDFYSQSIAKQAFFAFFIVTQDFIAARGRGGGLALWIRESNG
;
A
#
# COMPACT_ATOMS: atom_id res chain seq x y z
N MET A 1 -3.91 -16.48 29.21
CA MET A 1 -2.82 -15.48 29.23
C MET A 1 -2.16 -15.43 27.85
N THR A 2 -2.79 -14.77 26.86
CA THR A 2 -2.35 -14.78 25.44
C THR A 2 -2.06 -13.38 24.87
N SER A 3 -2.10 -12.34 25.71
CA SER A 3 -2.02 -10.94 25.26
C SER A 3 -0.59 -10.47 24.95
N THR A 4 0.45 -11.08 25.51
CA THR A 4 1.82 -10.53 25.47
C THR A 4 2.52 -10.58 24.10
N THR A 5 2.15 -11.50 23.21
CA THR A 5 2.80 -11.62 21.88
C THR A 5 2.11 -10.78 20.80
N THR A 6 0.81 -10.54 20.94
CA THR A 6 0.01 -9.80 19.95
C THR A 6 0.31 -8.30 19.99
N ASP A 7 0.49 -7.76 21.19
CA ASP A 7 0.76 -6.33 21.39
C ASP A 7 2.16 -5.94 20.90
N ASN A 8 3.11 -6.88 20.92
CA ASN A 8 4.51 -6.61 20.59
C ASN A 8 4.70 -6.22 19.11
N PHE A 9 4.11 -6.96 18.16
CA PHE A 9 4.33 -6.65 16.75
C PHE A 9 3.63 -5.36 16.29
N VAL A 10 2.47 -5.02 16.87
CA VAL A 10 1.77 -3.76 16.52
C VAL A 10 2.59 -2.57 17.02
N ASN A 11 3.11 -2.65 18.25
CA ASN A 11 3.97 -1.60 18.82
C ASN A 11 5.24 -1.39 17.98
N ILE A 12 5.91 -2.46 17.55
CA ILE A 12 7.07 -2.36 16.65
C ILE A 12 6.73 -1.60 15.36
N LEU A 13 5.58 -1.90 14.74
CA LEU A 13 5.16 -1.24 13.51
C LEU A 13 4.78 0.22 13.74
N TRP A 14 4.17 0.52 14.88
CA TRP A 14 3.86 1.89 15.29
C TRP A 14 5.14 2.69 15.55
N GLU A 15 6.11 2.15 16.30
CA GLU A 15 7.42 2.78 16.54
C GLU A 15 8.15 3.06 15.23
N ALA A 16 8.10 2.11 14.28
CA ALA A 16 8.68 2.29 12.96
C ALA A 16 8.01 3.41 12.16
N ALA A 17 6.67 3.50 12.22
CA ALA A 17 5.90 4.56 11.59
C ALA A 17 6.22 5.93 12.21
N ALA A 18 6.23 6.02 13.54
CA ALA A 18 6.53 7.24 14.30
C ALA A 18 7.98 7.71 14.02
N ALA A 19 8.98 6.83 14.19
CA ALA A 19 10.37 7.16 13.93
C ALA A 19 10.61 7.60 12.48
N TYR A 20 9.90 6.99 11.51
CA TYR A 20 9.99 7.41 10.11
C TYR A 20 9.37 8.80 9.89
N ARG A 21 8.23 9.09 10.52
CA ARG A 21 7.55 10.40 10.43
C ARG A 21 8.43 11.52 11.01
N GLU A 22 9.09 11.25 12.14
CA GLU A 22 9.99 12.17 12.83
C GLU A 22 11.40 12.26 12.21
N GLN A 23 11.68 11.49 11.16
CA GLN A 23 13.02 11.34 10.58
C GLN A 23 14.08 10.91 11.60
N ASN A 24 13.65 10.18 12.62
CA ASN A 24 14.50 9.67 13.67
C ASN A 24 15.38 8.52 13.13
N LYS A 25 16.68 8.60 13.39
CA LYS A 25 17.65 7.56 12.99
C LYS A 25 17.50 6.29 13.84
N ASN A 26 16.95 6.41 15.05
CA ASN A 26 16.68 5.29 15.94
C ASN A 26 15.32 4.67 15.57
N ARG A 27 15.33 3.89 14.48
CA ARG A 27 14.16 3.10 14.03
C ARG A 27 14.45 1.61 14.14
N PRO A 28 13.44 0.74 14.30
CA PRO A 28 13.67 -0.69 14.39
C PRO A 28 14.37 -1.23 13.13
N GLN A 29 15.17 -2.28 13.31
CA GLN A 29 15.92 -2.86 12.21
C GLN A 29 14.98 -3.48 11.16
N PRO A 30 15.32 -3.43 9.85
CA PRO A 30 14.45 -3.95 8.79
C PRO A 30 13.96 -5.40 9.01
N GLU A 31 14.82 -6.28 9.51
CA GLU A 31 14.46 -7.68 9.80
C GLU A 31 13.40 -7.79 10.91
N VAL A 32 13.45 -6.91 11.91
CA VAL A 32 12.44 -6.82 12.99
C VAL A 32 11.10 -6.36 12.42
N ILE A 33 11.09 -5.38 11.51
CA ILE A 33 9.87 -4.93 10.82
C ILE A 33 9.26 -6.03 9.96
N VAL A 34 10.07 -6.74 9.18
CA VAL A 34 9.61 -7.86 8.36
C VAL A 34 8.94 -8.93 9.23
N ASN A 35 9.56 -9.30 10.35
CA ASN A 35 9.00 -10.27 11.29
C ASN A 35 7.69 -9.76 11.90
N ALA A 36 7.63 -8.49 12.30
CA ALA A 36 6.41 -7.89 12.83
C ALA A 36 5.26 -7.88 11.80
N LEU A 37 5.54 -7.52 10.53
CA LEU A 37 4.56 -7.57 9.43
C LEU A 37 4.05 -9.01 9.19
N LEU A 38 4.94 -10.01 9.24
CA LEU A 38 4.56 -11.41 9.08
C LEU A 38 3.71 -11.93 10.24
N GLN A 39 4.02 -11.53 11.48
CA GLN A 39 3.24 -11.89 12.66
C GLN A 39 1.86 -11.22 12.62
N ALA A 40 1.80 -9.94 12.25
CA ALA A 40 0.55 -9.21 12.06
C ALA A 40 -0.35 -9.88 11.02
N GLU A 41 0.18 -10.26 9.86
CA GLU A 41 -0.60 -10.94 8.83
C GLU A 41 -1.14 -12.29 9.32
N LYS A 42 -0.32 -13.08 10.04
CA LYS A 42 -0.77 -14.35 10.64
C LYS A 42 -1.87 -14.12 11.67
N SER A 43 -1.73 -13.12 12.52
CA SER A 43 -2.70 -12.78 13.55
C SER A 43 -4.04 -12.35 12.94
N ALA A 44 -4.01 -11.44 11.96
CA ALA A 44 -5.21 -10.96 11.27
C ALA A 44 -6.01 -12.10 10.61
N LYS A 45 -5.31 -13.08 10.02
CA LYS A 45 -5.94 -14.28 9.46
C LYS A 45 -6.58 -15.16 10.52
N LYS A 46 -5.91 -15.37 11.65
CA LYS A 46 -6.42 -16.19 12.77
C LYS A 46 -7.63 -15.54 13.44
N GLN A 47 -7.61 -14.22 13.58
CA GLN A 47 -8.66 -13.44 14.22
C GLN A 47 -9.80 -13.08 13.26
N HIS A 48 -9.69 -13.41 11.97
CA HIS A 48 -10.66 -13.04 10.94
C HIS A 48 -10.96 -11.53 10.93
N LEU A 49 -9.94 -10.70 11.15
CA LEU A 49 -10.11 -9.24 11.13
C LEU A 49 -10.66 -8.80 9.77
N THR A 50 -11.62 -7.90 9.80
CA THR A 50 -12.17 -7.25 8.62
C THR A 50 -12.13 -5.74 8.82
N TYR A 51 -11.91 -5.01 7.73
CA TYR A 51 -11.86 -3.54 7.73
C TYR A 51 -12.81 -3.02 6.66
N ASP A 52 -13.44 -1.88 6.90
CA ASP A 52 -14.27 -1.19 5.91
C ASP A 52 -13.42 -0.39 4.93
N PHE A 53 -13.93 -0.17 3.72
CA PHE A 53 -13.22 0.60 2.70
C PHE A 53 -12.93 2.03 3.15
N ASP A 54 -13.87 2.66 3.85
CA ASP A 54 -13.72 4.03 4.36
C ASP A 54 -12.52 4.19 5.30
N SER A 55 -12.12 3.14 6.02
CA SER A 55 -10.92 3.16 6.86
C SER A 55 -9.63 3.34 6.05
N LEU A 56 -9.65 2.96 4.76
CA LEU A 56 -8.52 3.10 3.84
C LEU A 56 -8.51 4.44 3.10
N VAL A 57 -9.62 5.18 3.09
CA VAL A 57 -9.73 6.45 2.36
C VAL A 57 -8.73 7.47 2.90
N GLY A 58 -8.07 8.17 1.98
CA GLY A 58 -7.02 9.14 2.26
C GLY A 58 -5.72 8.83 1.53
N GLN A 59 -4.67 9.56 1.91
CA GLN A 59 -3.33 9.44 1.33
C GLN A 59 -2.36 8.82 2.33
N TRP A 60 -1.56 7.89 1.84
CA TRP A 60 -0.65 7.09 2.63
C TRP A 60 0.74 7.13 2.01
N ARG A 61 1.76 7.46 2.80
CA ARG A 61 3.16 7.51 2.39
C ARG A 61 3.88 6.21 2.67
N LEU A 62 4.71 5.74 1.72
CA LEU A 62 5.50 4.53 1.91
C LEU A 62 6.56 4.81 2.96
N CYS A 63 6.54 3.99 4.01
CA CYS A 63 7.58 3.97 5.02
C CYS A 63 8.56 2.82 4.74
N PHE A 64 8.03 1.61 4.55
CA PHE A 64 8.84 0.39 4.45
C PHE A 64 8.25 -0.60 3.46
N ALA A 65 9.10 -1.27 2.68
CA ALA A 65 8.66 -2.32 1.75
C ALA A 65 9.65 -3.49 1.66
N THR A 66 9.13 -4.66 1.27
CA THR A 66 9.93 -5.82 0.85
C THR A 66 9.79 -6.07 -0.65
N GLY A 67 10.82 -6.69 -1.25
CA GLY A 67 10.77 -7.07 -2.67
C GLY A 67 9.72 -8.14 -2.97
N THR A 68 9.29 -8.26 -4.22
CA THR A 68 8.34 -9.31 -4.65
C THR A 68 9.01 -10.69 -4.68
N LYS A 69 8.22 -11.78 -4.58
CA LYS A 69 8.72 -13.16 -4.69
C LYS A 69 9.52 -13.42 -5.97
N LYS A 70 9.16 -12.76 -7.08
CA LYS A 70 9.89 -12.87 -8.36
C LYS A 70 11.22 -12.12 -8.34
N ALA A 71 11.25 -10.92 -7.76
CA ALA A 71 12.50 -10.16 -7.55
C ALA A 71 13.44 -10.88 -6.57
N GLN A 72 12.88 -11.55 -5.55
CA GLN A 72 13.61 -12.37 -4.58
C GLN A 72 14.34 -13.57 -5.24
N LYS A 73 13.68 -14.27 -6.18
CA LYS A 73 14.25 -15.45 -6.85
C LYS A 73 15.36 -15.12 -7.87
N ARG A 74 15.35 -13.93 -8.49
CA ARG A 74 16.38 -13.55 -9.48
C ARG A 74 17.69 -13.07 -8.87
N GLY A 75 17.73 -12.77 -7.56
CA GLY A 75 18.91 -12.21 -6.90
C GLY A 75 19.49 -13.05 -5.75
N GLY A 76 18.99 -14.26 -5.47
CA GLY A 76 19.46 -15.07 -4.33
C GLY A 76 19.09 -14.49 -2.94
N ILE A 77 18.31 -13.41 -2.91
CA ILE A 77 17.93 -12.72 -1.67
C ILE A 77 16.64 -13.35 -1.14
N ILE A 78 16.83 -14.31 -0.23
CA ILE A 78 15.85 -14.79 0.75
C ILE A 78 15.08 -13.57 1.27
N LEU A 79 13.76 -13.51 1.02
CA LEU A 79 12.82 -12.47 1.48
C LEU A 79 13.54 -11.18 1.86
N GLY A 80 14.06 -10.44 0.86
CA GLY A 80 15.05 -9.39 1.11
C GLY A 80 14.66 -8.52 2.29
N LYS A 81 15.66 -8.23 3.14
CA LYS A 81 15.61 -7.66 4.51
C LYS A 81 14.59 -6.54 4.77
N GLY A 82 13.94 -6.07 3.72
CA GLY A 82 13.08 -4.92 3.67
C GLY A 82 13.94 -3.68 3.67
N TRP A 83 13.35 -2.58 3.24
CA TRP A 83 14.05 -1.32 3.19
C TRP A 83 13.07 -0.21 3.53
N TYR A 84 13.57 0.75 4.29
CA TYR A 84 12.89 2.01 4.48
C TYR A 84 13.07 2.88 3.25
N VAL A 85 12.01 3.55 2.84
CA VAL A 85 12.10 4.53 1.75
C VAL A 85 12.99 5.70 2.19
N PRO A 86 13.90 6.20 1.34
CA PRO A 86 14.65 7.41 1.68
C PRO A 86 13.72 8.62 1.85
N GLN A 87 13.98 9.49 2.81
CA GLN A 87 13.11 10.64 3.11
C GLN A 87 12.93 11.62 1.93
N PHE A 88 13.94 11.73 1.07
CA PHE A 88 13.89 12.57 -0.13
C PHE A 88 13.02 11.99 -1.25
N THR A 89 12.65 10.71 -1.17
CA THR A 89 11.73 10.05 -2.10
C THR A 89 10.37 9.95 -1.45
N LYS A 90 9.38 10.63 -2.01
CA LYS A 90 8.00 10.57 -1.51
C LYS A 90 7.20 9.63 -2.39
N ILE A 91 6.82 8.47 -1.86
CA ILE A 91 5.96 7.50 -2.54
C ILE A 91 4.65 7.49 -1.80
N TYR A 92 3.54 7.68 -2.51
CA TYR A 92 2.20 7.73 -1.96
C TYR A 92 1.30 6.72 -2.64
N ILE A 93 0.40 6.13 -1.85
CA ILE A 93 -0.79 5.47 -2.34
C ILE A 93 -2.00 6.21 -1.76
N SER A 94 -3.02 6.46 -2.56
CA SER A 94 -4.25 7.12 -2.12
C SER A 94 -5.46 6.29 -2.52
N PHE A 95 -6.48 6.33 -1.69
CA PHE A 95 -7.78 5.73 -1.96
C PHE A 95 -8.87 6.77 -1.75
N SER A 96 -9.83 6.83 -2.66
CA SER A 96 -11.00 7.70 -2.56
C SER A 96 -12.26 6.92 -2.91
N SER A 97 -13.33 7.17 -2.16
CA SER A 97 -14.65 6.62 -2.47
C SER A 97 -15.15 7.18 -3.80
N GLY A 98 -15.79 6.32 -4.61
CA GLY A 98 -16.42 6.76 -5.85
C GLY A 98 -17.72 7.52 -5.57
N SER A 99 -18.21 8.27 -6.55
CA SER A 99 -19.54 8.90 -6.51
C SER A 99 -20.69 7.92 -6.77
N THR A 100 -20.41 6.61 -6.73
CA THR A 100 -21.34 5.52 -7.07
C THR A 100 -22.04 4.97 -5.84
N GLU A 101 -23.24 4.42 -6.01
CA GLU A 101 -24.02 3.74 -4.95
C GLU A 101 -23.28 2.55 -4.30
N ASP A 102 -22.29 1.96 -4.97
CA ASP A 102 -21.48 0.87 -4.42
C ASP A 102 -20.35 1.43 -3.53
N VAL A 103 -20.59 1.38 -2.21
CA VAL A 103 -19.64 1.78 -1.16
C VAL A 103 -18.30 1.04 -1.19
N ASN A 104 -18.18 -0.06 -1.95
CA ASN A 104 -16.93 -0.80 -2.11
C ASN A 104 -16.15 -0.41 -3.37
N ARG A 105 -16.62 0.56 -4.15
CA ARG A 105 -15.92 1.05 -5.34
C ARG A 105 -15.31 2.42 -5.08
N GLY A 106 -14.19 2.66 -5.76
CA GLY A 106 -13.52 3.94 -5.68
C GLY A 106 -12.41 4.07 -6.69
N GLU A 107 -11.46 4.95 -6.38
CA GLU A 107 -10.26 5.15 -7.16
C GLU A 107 -9.02 4.88 -6.32
N VAL A 108 -7.97 4.42 -6.99
CA VAL A 108 -6.62 4.36 -6.45
C VAL A 108 -5.75 5.40 -7.13
N GLY A 109 -4.89 6.04 -6.36
CA GLY A 109 -3.77 6.83 -6.86
C GLY A 109 -2.46 6.25 -6.35
N ASN A 110 -1.45 6.17 -7.20
CA ASN A 110 -0.06 5.89 -6.81
C ASN A 110 0.81 7.02 -7.33
N GLN A 111 1.58 7.65 -6.45
CA GLN A 111 2.43 8.79 -6.79
C GLN A 111 3.85 8.55 -6.31
N VAL A 112 4.82 8.83 -7.18
CA VAL A 112 6.24 8.89 -6.82
C VAL A 112 6.73 10.29 -7.12
N GLN A 113 7.33 10.93 -6.12
CA GLN A 113 7.98 12.23 -6.24
C GLN A 113 9.45 12.11 -5.84
N LEU A 114 10.32 12.51 -6.75
CA LEU A 114 11.77 12.58 -6.56
C LEU A 114 12.25 13.94 -7.04
N GLY A 115 12.56 14.84 -6.09
CA GLY A 115 12.87 16.24 -6.41
C GLY A 115 11.73 16.90 -7.17
N SER A 116 12.05 17.44 -8.35
CA SER A 116 11.09 18.13 -9.23
C SER A 116 10.29 17.20 -10.15
N LEU A 117 10.61 15.90 -10.18
CA LEU A 117 9.89 14.90 -10.95
C LEU A 117 8.75 14.31 -10.11
N LEU A 118 7.55 14.32 -10.66
CA LEU A 118 6.38 13.64 -10.10
C LEU A 118 5.76 12.75 -11.17
N LEU A 119 5.64 11.47 -10.86
CA LEU A 119 4.88 10.49 -11.61
C LEU A 119 3.63 10.12 -10.79
N ARG A 120 2.46 10.18 -11.41
CA ARG A 120 1.20 9.74 -10.79
C ARG A 120 0.48 8.77 -11.71
N LEU A 121 -0.03 7.69 -11.14
CA LEU A 121 -0.91 6.72 -11.78
C LEU A 121 -2.25 6.73 -11.06
N THR A 122 -3.35 6.67 -11.79
CA THR A 122 -4.69 6.53 -11.20
C THR A 122 -5.53 5.51 -11.95
N GLY A 123 -6.61 5.05 -11.32
CA GLY A 123 -7.59 4.18 -11.94
C GLY A 123 -8.56 3.58 -10.94
N PRO A 124 -9.44 2.66 -11.36
CA PRO A 124 -10.49 2.11 -10.52
C PRO A 124 -9.94 1.22 -9.42
N ALA A 125 -10.63 1.24 -8.28
CA ALA A 125 -10.45 0.34 -7.15
C ALA A 125 -11.77 -0.35 -6.79
N LYS A 126 -11.68 -1.60 -6.35
CA LYS A 126 -12.79 -2.40 -5.81
C LYS A 126 -12.34 -3.11 -4.55
N TYR A 127 -13.05 -2.89 -3.46
CA TYR A 127 -12.77 -3.48 -2.18
C TYR A 127 -13.64 -4.71 -1.92
N LEU A 128 -13.02 -5.79 -1.46
CA LEU A 128 -13.68 -7.05 -1.12
C LEU A 128 -13.58 -7.23 0.40
N GLY A 129 -14.41 -6.50 1.15
CA GLY A 129 -14.28 -6.30 2.60
C GLY A 129 -14.11 -7.58 3.42
N LYS A 130 -14.87 -8.64 3.12
CA LYS A 130 -14.73 -9.95 3.81
C LYS A 130 -13.34 -10.59 3.70
N LYS A 131 -12.52 -10.15 2.74
CA LYS A 131 -11.17 -10.67 2.48
C LYS A 131 -10.07 -9.62 2.73
N ASN A 132 -10.43 -8.40 3.11
CA ASN A 132 -9.55 -7.23 3.15
C ASN A 132 -8.71 -7.06 1.86
N LEU A 133 -9.30 -7.40 0.70
CA LEU A 133 -8.62 -7.29 -0.59
C LEU A 133 -9.08 -6.04 -1.31
N LEU A 134 -8.15 -5.18 -1.68
CA LEU A 134 -8.41 -4.06 -2.59
C LEU A 134 -7.83 -4.41 -3.95
N ALA A 135 -8.70 -4.68 -4.91
CA ALA A 135 -8.36 -4.82 -6.32
C ALA A 135 -8.20 -3.44 -6.94
N PHE A 136 -7.29 -3.30 -7.89
CA PHE A 136 -7.14 -2.06 -8.65
C PHE A 136 -6.55 -2.30 -10.04
N ASP A 137 -6.75 -1.33 -10.93
CA ASP A 137 -6.04 -1.25 -12.22
C ASP A 137 -5.63 0.21 -12.46
N PHE A 138 -4.39 0.44 -12.87
CA PHE A 138 -3.97 1.79 -13.25
C PHE A 138 -4.28 2.00 -14.73
N THR A 139 -5.09 3.01 -15.02
CA THR A 139 -5.57 3.31 -16.37
C THR A 139 -5.08 4.65 -16.87
N GLN A 140 -4.73 5.58 -15.98
CA GLN A 140 -4.23 6.92 -16.32
C GLN A 140 -2.84 7.16 -15.74
N MET A 141 -2.01 7.89 -16.47
CA MET A 141 -0.66 8.29 -16.07
C MET A 141 -0.44 9.78 -16.30
N TYR A 142 0.19 10.43 -15.32
CA TYR A 142 0.55 11.84 -15.34
C TYR A 142 2.03 12.00 -14.97
N ILE A 143 2.75 12.85 -15.70
CA ILE A 143 4.14 13.20 -15.38
C ILE A 143 4.26 14.71 -15.31
N ASN A 144 4.76 15.20 -14.18
CA ASN A 144 5.13 16.59 -13.97
C ASN A 144 6.63 16.71 -13.75
N VAL A 145 7.25 17.71 -14.38
CA VAL A 145 8.67 18.04 -14.21
C VAL A 145 8.77 19.55 -13.94
N PHE A 146 9.42 19.93 -12.84
CA PHE A 146 9.47 21.33 -12.36
C PHE A 146 8.09 21.99 -12.26
N GLY A 147 7.10 21.24 -11.78
CA GLY A 147 5.71 21.71 -11.64
C GLY A 147 4.93 21.83 -12.95
N ARG A 148 5.55 21.58 -14.11
CA ARG A 148 4.87 21.60 -15.41
C ARG A 148 4.42 20.20 -15.79
N LYS A 149 3.15 20.07 -16.16
CA LYS A 149 2.60 18.83 -16.71
C LYS A 149 3.16 18.62 -18.12
N ILE A 150 3.98 17.59 -18.29
CA ILE A 150 4.59 17.24 -19.57
C ILE A 150 3.93 16.03 -20.24
N TYR A 151 3.17 15.24 -19.46
CA TYR A 151 2.49 14.06 -19.97
C TYR A 151 1.21 13.78 -19.19
N GLN A 152 0.13 13.47 -19.90
CA GLN A 152 -1.10 12.93 -19.36
C GLN A 152 -1.75 12.05 -20.43
N GLN A 153 -1.83 10.74 -20.18
CA GLN A 153 -2.43 9.79 -21.13
C GLN A 153 -3.03 8.59 -20.41
N ASN A 154 -3.91 7.90 -21.12
CA ASN A 154 -4.36 6.57 -20.75
C ASN A 154 -3.23 5.55 -21.00
N ILE A 155 -2.97 4.67 -20.04
CA ILE A 155 -1.88 3.68 -20.08
C ILE A 155 -2.17 2.59 -21.11
N ARG A 156 -3.45 2.23 -21.28
CA ARG A 156 -3.90 1.28 -22.30
C ARG A 156 -4.72 2.07 -23.32
N SER A 157 -4.31 2.04 -24.58
CA SER A 157 -4.95 2.73 -25.71
C SER A 157 -6.37 2.21 -25.98
N GLY A 158 -7.32 2.48 -25.09
CA GLY A 158 -8.77 2.27 -25.27
C GLY A 158 -9.31 0.84 -25.18
N LYS A 159 -8.51 -0.17 -24.79
CA LYS A 159 -8.92 -1.60 -24.89
C LYS A 159 -9.47 -2.26 -23.62
N VAL A 160 -9.59 -1.56 -22.50
CA VAL A 160 -10.15 -2.14 -21.26
C VAL A 160 -11.29 -1.26 -20.80
N ASN A 161 -12.52 -1.78 -20.84
CA ASN A 161 -13.67 -1.06 -20.32
C ASN A 161 -13.56 -0.99 -18.79
N TYR A 162 -13.86 0.18 -18.23
CA TYR A 162 -13.96 0.39 -16.78
C TYR A 162 -14.92 -0.63 -16.12
N GLU A 163 -15.97 -1.03 -16.84
CA GLU A 163 -16.93 -2.05 -16.41
C GLU A 163 -16.36 -3.49 -16.42
N ASP A 164 -15.39 -3.78 -17.30
CA ASP A 164 -14.71 -5.08 -17.30
C ASP A 164 -13.90 -5.26 -16.01
N PHE A 165 -13.37 -4.19 -15.43
CA PHE A 165 -12.64 -4.26 -14.18
C PHE A 165 -13.53 -4.73 -13.01
N TYR A 166 -14.76 -4.22 -12.91
CA TYR A 166 -15.63 -4.58 -11.78
C TYR A 166 -16.17 -6.02 -11.89
N SER A 167 -16.34 -6.55 -13.10
CA SER A 167 -16.78 -7.94 -13.34
C SER A 167 -15.66 -8.99 -13.29
N GLN A 168 -14.40 -8.58 -13.47
CA GLN A 168 -13.26 -9.50 -13.46
C GLN A 168 -13.00 -10.14 -12.08
N SER A 169 -12.51 -11.39 -12.14
CA SER A 169 -12.04 -12.13 -10.96
C SER A 169 -10.75 -11.51 -10.41
N ILE A 170 -10.67 -11.40 -9.08
CA ILE A 170 -9.49 -10.91 -8.34
C ILE A 170 -8.20 -11.66 -8.71
N ALA A 171 -8.32 -12.94 -9.12
CA ALA A 171 -7.19 -13.75 -9.54
C ALA A 171 -6.48 -13.21 -10.78
N LYS A 172 -7.12 -12.35 -11.58
CA LYS A 172 -6.54 -11.69 -12.76
C LYS A 172 -6.09 -10.24 -12.50
N GLN A 173 -6.44 -9.69 -11.34
CA GLN A 173 -6.24 -8.28 -11.01
C GLN A 173 -5.01 -8.06 -10.13
N ALA A 174 -4.46 -6.84 -10.17
CA ALA A 174 -3.57 -6.38 -9.12
C ALA A 174 -4.38 -6.14 -7.85
N PHE A 175 -3.79 -6.44 -6.70
CA PHE A 175 -4.46 -6.23 -5.42
C PHE A 175 -3.48 -6.03 -4.27
N PHE A 176 -4.01 -5.41 -3.21
CA PHE A 176 -3.44 -5.40 -1.87
C PHE A 176 -4.33 -6.21 -0.92
N ALA A 177 -3.70 -7.03 -0.08
CA ALA A 177 -4.33 -7.72 1.03
C ALA A 177 -3.96 -7.01 2.34
N PHE A 178 -4.90 -6.27 2.92
CA PHE A 178 -4.68 -5.54 4.17
C PHE A 178 -4.80 -6.47 5.37
N PHE A 179 -3.90 -6.28 6.34
CA PHE A 179 -3.92 -7.04 7.59
C PHE A 179 -3.76 -6.16 8.83
N ILE A 180 -3.31 -4.92 8.68
CA ILE A 180 -3.47 -3.86 9.69
C ILE A 180 -4.03 -2.62 8.99
N VAL A 181 -5.06 -2.02 9.59
CA VAL A 181 -5.57 -0.70 9.24
C VAL A 181 -5.80 0.05 10.54
N THR A 182 -5.15 1.19 10.69
CA THR A 182 -5.31 2.11 11.83
C THR A 182 -5.52 3.53 11.31
N GLN A 183 -5.75 4.48 12.21
CA GLN A 183 -5.78 5.90 11.83
C GLN A 183 -4.41 6.38 11.33
N ASP A 184 -3.30 5.87 11.87
CA ASP A 184 -1.95 6.39 11.59
C ASP A 184 -1.17 5.62 10.52
N PHE A 185 -1.45 4.33 10.36
CA PHE A 185 -0.72 3.48 9.43
C PHE A 185 -1.54 2.29 8.95
N ILE A 186 -1.17 1.76 7.79
CA ILE A 186 -1.71 0.55 7.19
C ILE A 186 -0.58 -0.40 6.82
N ALA A 187 -0.86 -1.70 6.89
CA ALA A 187 0.05 -2.74 6.43
C ALA A 187 -0.65 -3.70 5.48
N ALA A 188 0.02 -3.98 4.36
CA ALA A 188 -0.57 -4.77 3.28
C ALA A 188 0.44 -5.68 2.59
N ARG A 189 -0.08 -6.76 2.02
CA ARG A 189 0.65 -7.65 1.11
C ARG A 189 0.17 -7.42 -0.32
N GLY A 190 1.08 -7.09 -1.22
CA GLY A 190 0.76 -7.02 -2.66
C GLY A 190 0.64 -8.41 -3.28
N ARG A 191 -0.05 -8.50 -4.43
CA ARG A 191 -0.16 -9.75 -5.23
C ARG A 191 1.18 -10.47 -5.45
N GLY A 192 2.26 -9.72 -5.70
CA GLY A 192 3.61 -10.25 -5.90
C GLY A 192 4.26 -10.85 -4.64
N GLY A 193 3.59 -10.79 -3.49
CA GLY A 193 4.05 -11.30 -2.21
C GLY A 193 4.95 -10.34 -1.42
N GLY A 194 5.18 -9.12 -1.90
CA GLY A 194 5.84 -8.08 -1.11
C GLY A 194 4.95 -7.60 0.04
N LEU A 195 5.57 -7.22 1.15
CA LEU A 195 4.93 -6.59 2.31
C LEU A 195 5.24 -5.11 2.31
N ALA A 196 4.31 -4.28 2.76
CA ALA A 196 4.49 -2.84 2.88
C ALA A 196 3.85 -2.30 4.15
N LEU A 197 4.50 -1.27 4.70
CA LEU A 197 3.99 -0.41 5.77
C LEU A 197 3.86 1.01 5.20
N TRP A 198 2.64 1.55 5.27
CA TRP A 198 2.35 2.92 4.87
C TRP A 198 1.89 3.73 6.06
N ILE A 199 2.31 4.98 6.15
CA ILE A 199 1.88 5.92 7.18
C ILE A 199 0.86 6.88 6.58
N ARG A 200 -0.15 7.27 7.35
CA ARG A 200 -1.10 8.29 6.91
C ARG A 200 -0.35 9.59 6.76
N GLU A 201 -0.52 10.23 5.61
CA GLU A 201 -0.03 11.59 5.41
C GLU A 201 -0.98 12.51 6.20
N SER A 202 -0.42 13.27 7.13
CA SER A 202 -1.13 14.37 7.77
C SER A 202 -1.37 15.43 6.69
N ASN A 203 -2.62 15.91 6.54
CA ASN A 203 -2.84 17.14 5.78
C ASN A 203 -2.00 18.22 6.45
N GLY A 204 -0.97 18.70 5.75
CA GLY A 204 -0.17 19.84 6.19
C GLY A 204 -0.99 21.12 6.21
#